data_AF-S3CDL4-F1
#
_entry.id   AF-S3CDL4-F1
#
_cell.length_a   1.000
_cell.length_b   1.000
_cell.length_c   1.000
_cell.angle_alpha   90.00
_cell.angle_beta   90.00
_cell.angle_gamma   90.00
#
_symmetry.space_group_name_H-M   'P 1'
#
loop_
_entity.id
_entity.type
_entity.pdbx_description
1 polymer ?
#
loop_
_entity_poly.entity_id
_entity_poly.type
_entity_poly.pdbx_seq_one_letter_code
_entity_poly.pdbx_strand_id
1 'polypeptide(L)'
;MPKRTLYPVTYDRGTYSTTGKTKPYHWSYFIRLEIKGNSNLGIAHQLRGMPGAFYYQGPEKVDLSKSGSLKEELEVGEVDDAKLGKVHELLKDVTIDNVESSGWNCQDWALAGMEKLKAEGFVYDYLTAEALKNWMKEG
;
A
#
# COMPACT_ATOMS: atom_id res chain seq x y z
N MET A 1 6.31 -13.98 19.36
CA MET A 1 4.91 -13.65 19.02
C MET A 1 4.70 -13.96 17.55
N PRO A 2 3.49 -14.31 17.09
CA PRO A 2 3.25 -14.49 15.67
C PRO A 2 3.60 -13.20 14.91
N LYS A 3 4.26 -13.38 13.77
CA LYS A 3 4.62 -12.32 12.84
C LYS A 3 3.69 -12.36 11.63
N ARG A 4 3.42 -11.20 11.06
CA ARG A 4 2.61 -11.01 9.86
C ARG A 4 3.44 -10.37 8.78
N THR A 5 3.39 -10.94 7.59
CA THR A 5 4.16 -10.40 6.46
C THR A 5 3.49 -9.14 5.92
N LEU A 6 4.31 -8.14 5.63
CA LEU A 6 3.94 -6.84 5.10
C LEU A 6 4.25 -6.77 3.60
N TYR A 7 3.26 -6.29 2.83
CA TYR A 7 3.34 -6.16 1.38
C TYR A 7 2.86 -4.78 0.95
N PRO A 8 3.65 -3.94 0.25
CA PRO A 8 3.09 -3.04 -0.75
C PRO A 8 2.48 -3.87 -1.88
N VAL A 9 1.32 -3.42 -2.34
CA VAL A 9 0.56 -4.07 -3.41
C VAL A 9 0.14 -3.04 -4.46
N THR A 10 0.17 -3.46 -5.71
CA THR A 10 -0.17 -2.64 -6.89
C THR A 10 -1.44 -3.18 -7.52
N TYR A 11 -2.38 -2.30 -7.84
CA TYR A 11 -3.60 -2.64 -8.56
C TYR A 11 -3.67 -1.95 -9.93
N ASP A 12 -4.05 -2.71 -10.94
CA ASP A 12 -4.39 -2.21 -12.27
C ASP A 12 -5.83 -1.69 -12.29
N ARG A 13 -5.99 -0.41 -12.62
CA ARG A 13 -7.31 0.26 -12.67
C ARG A 13 -7.96 0.19 -14.07
N GLY A 14 -7.32 -0.52 -14.99
CA GLY A 14 -7.71 -0.65 -16.39
C GLY A 14 -7.53 0.65 -17.16
N THR A 15 -8.29 0.80 -18.24
CA THR A 15 -8.21 1.95 -19.14
C THR A 15 -9.39 2.90 -18.98
N TYR A 16 -9.21 4.16 -19.39
CA TYR A 16 -10.32 5.10 -19.57
C TYR A 16 -11.13 4.69 -20.81
N SER A 17 -12.45 4.50 -20.64
CA SER A 17 -13.34 4.07 -21.73
C SER A 17 -13.37 5.06 -22.90
N THR A 18 -13.16 6.34 -22.64
CA THR A 18 -13.23 7.41 -23.64
C THR A 18 -11.95 7.59 -24.45
N THR A 19 -10.78 7.30 -23.87
CA THR A 19 -9.47 7.56 -24.51
C THR A 19 -8.66 6.31 -24.77
N GLY A 20 -9.04 5.17 -24.19
CA GLY A 20 -8.27 3.92 -24.22
C GLY A 20 -6.97 3.97 -23.41
N LYS A 21 -6.61 5.11 -22.81
CA LYS A 21 -5.37 5.25 -22.02
C LYS A 21 -5.45 4.46 -20.72
N THR A 22 -4.36 3.82 -20.33
CA THR A 22 -4.20 3.18 -19.01
C THR A 22 -4.39 4.22 -17.91
N LYS A 23 -5.17 3.87 -16.89
CA LYS A 23 -5.30 4.68 -15.69
C LYS A 23 -4.05 4.50 -14.83
N PRO A 24 -3.62 5.53 -14.08
CA PRO A 24 -2.57 5.37 -13.08
C PRO A 24 -2.86 4.19 -12.17
N TYR A 25 -1.84 3.42 -11.82
CA TYR A 25 -2.02 2.32 -10.86
C TYR A 25 -2.41 2.84 -9.48
N HIS A 26 -2.90 1.91 -8.65
CA HIS A 26 -3.17 2.20 -7.25
C HIS A 26 -2.24 1.39 -6.37
N TRP A 27 -1.58 2.05 -5.43
CA TRP A 27 -0.71 1.41 -4.46
C TRP A 27 -1.35 1.42 -3.07
N SER A 28 -1.22 0.32 -2.36
CA SER A 28 -1.63 0.19 -0.97
C SER A 28 -0.65 -0.69 -0.20
N TYR A 29 -0.85 -0.81 1.11
CA TYR A 29 -0.23 -1.87 1.89
C TYR A 29 -1.24 -2.96 2.23
N PHE A 30 -0.74 -4.16 2.37
CA PHE A 30 -1.45 -5.34 2.82
C PHE A 30 -0.61 -6.05 3.89
N ILE A 31 -1.21 -6.29 5.04
CA ILE A 31 -0.62 -7.11 6.11
C ILE A 31 -1.37 -8.43 6.12
N ARG A 32 -0.66 -9.51 5.78
CA ARG A 32 -1.28 -10.83 5.66
C ARG A 32 -1.56 -11.42 7.03
N LEU A 33 -2.82 -11.73 7.29
CA LEU A 33 -3.25 -12.38 8.52
C LEU A 33 -3.31 -13.90 8.34
N GLU A 34 -4.03 -14.40 7.35
CA GLU A 34 -4.26 -15.84 7.21
C GLU A 34 -4.36 -16.24 5.74
N ILE A 35 -3.71 -17.35 5.38
CA ILE A 35 -3.98 -18.07 4.13
C ILE A 35 -4.76 -19.33 4.47
N LYS A 36 -5.95 -19.48 3.90
CA LYS A 36 -6.78 -20.67 4.10
C LYS A 36 -7.44 -21.08 2.79
N GLY A 37 -7.00 -22.22 2.24
CA GLY A 37 -7.42 -22.64 0.90
C GLY A 37 -7.10 -21.54 -0.12
N ASN A 38 -8.13 -21.03 -0.80
CA ASN A 38 -8.00 -19.95 -1.78
C ASN A 38 -8.21 -18.55 -1.19
N SER A 39 -8.37 -18.40 0.13
CA SER A 39 -8.52 -17.10 0.80
C SER A 39 -7.17 -16.58 1.27
N ASN A 40 -6.92 -15.29 1.05
CA ASN A 40 -5.75 -14.56 1.54
C ASN A 40 -6.25 -13.36 2.36
N LEU A 41 -6.60 -13.61 3.61
CA LEU A 41 -7.17 -12.62 4.51
C LEU A 41 -6.07 -11.74 5.09
N GLY A 42 -6.33 -10.43 5.13
CA GLY A 42 -5.41 -9.48 5.72
C GLY A 42 -6.01 -8.12 5.98
N ILE A 43 -5.13 -7.18 6.29
CA ILE A 43 -5.46 -5.78 6.56
C ILE A 43 -4.88 -4.94 5.43
N ALA A 44 -5.74 -4.27 4.67
CA ALA A 44 -5.34 -3.29 3.67
C ALA A 44 -5.28 -1.88 4.26
N HIS A 45 -4.31 -1.11 3.80
CA HIS A 45 -4.16 0.31 4.08
C HIS A 45 -4.01 1.05 2.76
N GLN A 46 -5.03 1.82 2.39
CA GLN A 46 -5.07 2.46 1.08
C GLN A 46 -5.54 3.90 1.17
N LEU A 47 -4.88 4.76 0.40
CA LEU A 47 -5.35 6.09 0.11
C LEU A 47 -6.55 6.03 -0.85
N ARG A 48 -7.55 6.88 -0.64
CA ARG A 48 -8.75 6.98 -1.47
C ARG A 48 -8.94 8.41 -1.93
N GLY A 49 -9.77 8.60 -2.96
CA GLY A 49 -10.11 9.91 -3.49
C GLY A 49 -9.42 10.20 -4.82
N MET A 50 -9.20 11.48 -5.08
CA MET A 50 -8.64 12.02 -6.31
C MET A 50 -7.74 13.23 -5.98
N PRO A 51 -6.88 13.69 -6.90
CA PRO A 51 -6.08 14.88 -6.69
C PRO A 51 -6.91 16.04 -6.13
N GLY A 52 -6.42 16.68 -5.07
CA GLY A 52 -7.13 17.74 -4.35
C GLY A 52 -8.07 17.28 -3.22
N ALA A 53 -8.39 15.98 -3.14
CA ALA A 53 -9.35 15.44 -2.18
C ALA A 53 -9.00 13.99 -1.76
N PHE A 54 -7.72 13.71 -1.56
CA PHE A 54 -7.27 12.44 -1.02
C PHE A 54 -7.57 12.32 0.47
N TYR A 55 -7.85 11.09 0.91
CA TYR A 55 -8.11 10.77 2.30
C TYR A 55 -7.74 9.31 2.60
N TYR A 56 -7.50 9.03 3.88
CA TYR A 56 -7.20 7.69 4.39
C TYR A 56 -8.19 7.34 5.51
N GLN A 57 -8.91 6.22 5.37
CA GLN A 57 -9.98 5.81 6.29
C GLN A 57 -9.50 4.89 7.43
N GLY A 58 -8.25 4.44 7.39
CA GLY A 58 -7.72 3.47 8.35
C GLY A 58 -7.57 2.05 7.79
N PRO A 59 -7.32 1.07 8.67
CA PRO A 59 -7.20 -0.35 8.30
C PRO A 59 -8.53 -0.93 7.81
N GLU A 60 -8.45 -1.72 6.73
CA GLU A 60 -9.59 -2.41 6.13
C GLU A 60 -9.34 -3.93 6.13
N LYS A 61 -10.26 -4.73 6.67
CA LYS A 61 -10.15 -6.19 6.54
C LYS A 61 -10.56 -6.60 5.13
N VAL A 62 -9.66 -7.26 4.40
CA VAL A 62 -9.90 -7.67 3.02
C VAL A 62 -9.44 -9.10 2.78
N ASP A 63 -10.00 -9.70 1.73
CA ASP A 63 -9.52 -10.96 1.16
C ASP A 63 -8.86 -10.65 -0.19
N LEU A 64 -7.52 -10.65 -0.20
CA LEU A 64 -6.76 -10.19 -1.36
C LEU A 64 -6.96 -11.08 -2.59
N SER A 65 -7.26 -12.37 -2.38
CA SER A 65 -7.52 -13.31 -3.49
C SER A 65 -8.80 -13.01 -4.27
N LYS A 66 -9.69 -12.16 -3.72
CA LYS A 66 -10.90 -11.70 -4.41
C LYS A 66 -10.67 -10.44 -5.25
N SER A 67 -9.47 -9.88 -5.24
CA SER A 67 -9.15 -8.69 -6.01
C SER A 67 -8.81 -9.04 -7.46
N GLY A 68 -9.75 -8.86 -8.38
CA GLY A 68 -9.52 -9.07 -9.81
C GLY A 68 -8.58 -8.04 -10.46
N SER A 69 -8.27 -6.95 -9.74
CA SER A 69 -7.37 -5.89 -10.20
C SER A 69 -5.98 -5.98 -9.58
N LEU A 70 -5.70 -6.97 -8.75
CA LEU A 70 -4.36 -7.14 -8.17
C LEU A 70 -3.36 -7.44 -9.29
N LYS A 71 -2.31 -6.61 -9.35
CA LYS A 71 -1.26 -6.72 -10.36
C LYS A 71 -0.02 -7.35 -9.77
N GLU A 72 0.49 -6.79 -8.68
CA GLU A 72 1.76 -7.20 -8.07
C GLU A 72 1.71 -7.06 -6.55
N GLU A 73 2.45 -7.91 -5.85
CA GLU A 73 2.74 -7.85 -4.42
C GLU A 73 4.25 -7.96 -4.24
N LEU A 74 4.84 -7.17 -3.36
CA LEU A 74 6.26 -7.31 -2.98
C LEU A 74 6.34 -7.54 -1.48
N GLU A 75 6.95 -8.64 -1.06
CA GLU A 75 7.25 -8.83 0.36
C GLU A 75 8.33 -7.85 0.79
N VAL A 76 8.04 -7.03 1.81
CA VAL A 76 8.99 -6.03 2.29
C VAL A 76 9.39 -6.17 3.74
N GLY A 77 8.69 -6.99 4.51
CA GLY A 77 9.03 -7.16 5.91
C GLY A 77 7.99 -7.92 6.71
N GLU A 78 8.13 -7.84 8.02
CA GLU A 78 7.30 -8.55 8.99
C GLU A 78 6.94 -7.64 10.15
N VAL A 79 5.73 -7.83 10.69
CA VAL A 79 5.20 -7.07 11.81
C VAL A 79 4.76 -8.05 12.89
N ASP A 80 5.25 -7.87 14.13
CA ASP A 80 4.72 -8.61 15.27
C ASP A 80 3.25 -8.23 15.52
N ASP A 81 2.38 -9.20 15.87
CA ASP A 81 0.96 -8.93 16.15
C ASP A 81 0.75 -7.82 17.18
N ALA A 82 1.59 -7.77 18.21
CA ALA A 82 1.56 -6.74 19.25
C ALA A 82 1.87 -5.32 18.73
N LYS A 83 2.46 -5.19 17.54
CA LYS A 83 2.85 -3.93 16.90
C LYS A 83 1.97 -3.53 15.73
N LEU A 84 0.90 -4.28 15.42
CA LEU A 84 -0.05 -3.90 14.36
C LEU A 84 -0.66 -2.51 14.58
N GLY A 85 -0.99 -2.16 15.83
CA GLY A 85 -1.48 -0.83 16.18
C GLY A 85 -0.52 0.29 15.76
N LYS A 86 0.78 0.08 15.97
CA LYS A 86 1.83 1.02 15.58
C LYS A 86 1.90 1.21 14.06
N VAL A 87 1.73 0.14 13.28
CA VAL A 87 1.64 0.25 11.81
C VAL A 87 0.45 1.11 11.39
N HIS A 88 -0.71 0.91 12.01
CA HIS A 88 -1.91 1.71 11.70
C HIS A 88 -1.71 3.20 12.02
N GLU A 89 -1.06 3.51 13.15
CA GLU A 89 -0.70 4.88 13.55
C GLU A 89 0.25 5.52 12.55
N LEU A 90 1.36 4.85 12.21
CA LEU A 90 2.34 5.40 11.27
C LEU A 90 1.73 5.73 9.90
N LEU A 91 0.88 4.84 9.38
CA LEU A 91 0.23 5.03 8.09
C LEU A 91 -0.86 6.11 8.13
N LYS A 92 -1.50 6.30 9.29
CA LYS A 92 -2.42 7.42 9.53
C LYS A 92 -1.70 8.76 9.56
N ASP A 93 -0.48 8.77 10.08
CA ASP A 93 0.36 9.97 10.24
C ASP A 93 1.17 10.32 8.99
N VAL A 94 0.94 9.63 7.87
CA VAL A 94 1.50 10.03 6.57
C VAL A 94 0.78 11.30 6.11
N THR A 95 1.55 12.35 5.83
CA THR A 95 1.02 13.60 5.28
C THR A 95 0.35 13.36 3.93
N ILE A 96 -0.85 13.91 3.78
CA ILE A 96 -1.62 13.88 2.53
C ILE A 96 -1.64 15.29 1.98
N ASP A 97 -1.11 15.47 0.76
CA ASP A 97 -1.20 16.74 0.06
C ASP A 97 -2.49 16.80 -0.77
N ASN A 98 -3.35 17.75 -0.40
CA ASN A 98 -4.62 18.02 -1.07
C ASN A 98 -4.55 19.28 -1.95
N VAL A 99 -3.36 19.74 -2.31
CA VAL A 99 -3.17 20.73 -3.37
C VAL A 99 -3.31 20.01 -4.70
N GLU A 100 -4.37 20.32 -5.46
CA GLU A 100 -4.68 19.67 -6.75
C GLU A 100 -3.52 19.72 -7.75
N SER A 101 -2.76 20.81 -7.77
CA SER A 101 -1.63 21.03 -8.68
C SER A 101 -0.29 20.47 -8.19
N SER A 102 -0.23 19.82 -7.02
CA SER A 102 1.02 19.29 -6.45
C SER A 102 1.59 18.11 -7.24
N GLY A 103 0.75 17.40 -7.99
CA GLY A 103 1.10 16.11 -8.61
C GLY A 103 1.19 14.95 -7.61
N TRP A 104 0.95 15.21 -6.33
CA TRP A 104 0.99 14.22 -5.25
C TRP A 104 -0.14 13.20 -5.41
N ASN A 105 0.15 11.93 -5.16
CA ASN A 105 -0.80 10.83 -5.35
C ASN A 105 -0.56 9.64 -4.39
N CYS A 106 -1.25 8.51 -4.64
CA CYS A 106 -1.15 7.31 -3.80
C CYS A 106 0.25 6.66 -3.78
N GLN A 107 1.07 6.83 -4.81
CA GLN A 107 2.46 6.40 -4.82
C GLN A 107 3.29 7.21 -3.81
N ASP A 108 3.12 8.53 -3.77
CA ASP A 108 3.83 9.38 -2.80
C ASP A 108 3.47 9.02 -1.37
N TRP A 109 2.18 8.76 -1.11
CA TRP A 109 1.71 8.25 0.17
C TRP A 109 2.36 6.90 0.53
N ALA A 110 2.41 5.96 -0.42
CA ALA A 110 3.01 4.63 -0.22
C ALA A 110 4.55 4.66 -0.11
N LEU A 111 5.23 5.68 -0.64
CA LEU A 111 6.66 5.86 -0.41
C LEU A 111 6.90 6.47 0.98
N ALA A 112 6.16 7.52 1.34
CA ALA A 112 6.29 8.17 2.65
C ALA A 112 5.91 7.24 3.81
N GLY A 113 4.87 6.41 3.64
CA GLY A 113 4.51 5.37 4.60
C GLY A 113 5.62 4.33 4.79
N MET A 114 6.34 3.98 3.71
CA MET A 114 7.40 2.98 3.79
C MET A 114 8.58 3.48 4.61
N GLU A 115 8.98 4.74 4.40
CA GLU A 115 10.05 5.36 5.18
C GLU A 115 9.73 5.33 6.68
N LYS A 116 8.48 5.63 7.06
CA LYS A 116 8.03 5.52 8.46
C LYS A 116 8.06 4.09 8.97
N LEU A 117 7.57 3.12 8.20
CA LEU A 117 7.57 1.70 8.58
C LEU A 117 8.99 1.15 8.72
N LYS A 118 9.89 1.55 7.82
CA LYS A 118 11.31 1.17 7.86
C LYS A 118 12.01 1.75 9.08
N ALA A 119 11.74 3.01 9.44
CA ALA A 119 12.31 3.64 10.63
C ALA A 119 11.93 2.92 11.94
N GLU A 120 10.79 2.24 11.98
CA GLU A 120 10.35 1.41 13.13
C GLU A 120 10.80 -0.07 13.03
N GLY A 121 11.57 -0.43 11.99
CA GLY A 121 12.11 -1.78 11.80
C GLY A 121 11.12 -2.81 11.26
N PHE A 122 10.03 -2.37 10.62
CA PHE A 122 9.04 -3.28 10.00
C PHE A 122 9.38 -3.72 8.58
N VAL A 123 10.39 -3.08 7.97
CA VAL A 123 10.83 -3.31 6.59
C VAL A 123 12.24 -3.88 6.64
N TYR A 124 12.54 -4.87 5.82
CA TYR A 124 13.86 -5.47 5.76
C TYR A 124 14.94 -4.45 5.37
N ASP A 125 16.08 -4.47 6.07
CA ASP A 125 17.13 -3.46 5.91
C ASP A 125 17.71 -3.36 4.50
N TYR A 126 17.76 -4.49 3.78
CA TYR A 126 18.29 -4.57 2.43
C TYR A 126 17.41 -3.87 1.37
N LEU A 127 16.16 -3.56 1.70
CA LEU A 127 15.26 -2.85 0.78
C LEU A 127 15.50 -1.35 0.86
N THR A 128 16.07 -0.77 -0.19
CA THR A 128 16.31 0.67 -0.28
C THR A 128 15.06 1.41 -0.78
N ALA A 129 14.93 2.69 -0.42
CA ALA A 129 13.90 3.57 -0.95
C ALA A 129 13.89 3.61 -2.48
N GLU A 130 15.09 3.59 -3.08
CA GLU A 130 15.26 3.55 -4.53
C GLU A 130 14.78 2.24 -5.16
N ALA A 131 15.10 1.09 -4.54
CA ALA A 131 14.62 -0.20 -5.02
C ALA A 131 13.09 -0.26 -5.00
N LEU A 132 12.46 0.25 -3.92
CA LEU A 132 11.01 0.29 -3.83
C LEU A 132 10.41 1.28 -4.84
N LYS A 133 10.98 2.48 -4.99
CA LYS A 133 10.53 3.46 -5.98
C LYS A 133 10.63 2.89 -7.39
N ASN A 134 11.68 2.14 -7.70
CA ASN A 134 11.84 1.47 -8.99
C ASN A 134 10.80 0.36 -9.19
N TRP A 135 10.48 -0.42 -8.15
CA TRP A 135 9.40 -1.40 -8.19
C TRP A 135 8.02 -0.76 -8.36
N MET A 136 7.76 0.37 -7.71
CA MET A 136 6.50 1.10 -7.82
C MET A 136 6.33 1.88 -9.13
N LYS A 137 7.31 1.87 -10.06
CA LYS A 137 7.16 2.61 -11.32
C LYS A 137 5.96 2.09 -12.11
N GLU A 138 5.24 3.02 -12.74
CA GLU A 138 4.30 2.65 -13.80
C GLU A 138 5.10 2.01 -14.93
N GLY A 139 4.83 0.73 -15.20
CA GLY A 139 5.45 -0.04 -16.28
C GLY A 139 4.91 0.31 -17.66
#